data_AF-F4N319-F1
#
_entry.id   AF-F4N319-F1
#
_cell.length_a   1.000
_cell.length_b   1.000
_cell.length_c   1.000
_cell.angle_alpha   90.00
_cell.angle_beta   90.00
_cell.angle_gamma   90.00
#
_symmetry.space_group_name_H-M   'P 1'
#
loop_
_entity.id
_entity.type
_entity.pdbx_description
1 polymer ?
#
loop_
_entity_poly.entity_id
_entity_poly.type
_entity_poly.pdbx_seq_one_letter_code
_entity_poly.pdbx_strand_id
1 'polypeptide(L)' 'MLKESAPQQYQLEMVTLEELVPQHHLVRKVDAAIDFEFIRDEVAHLYCHDNGRPAIDPVGLYRVLHG' A
#
# COMPACT_ATOMS: atom_id res chain seq x y z
N MET A 1 18.41 41.45 -8.53
CA MET A 1 18.70 40.90 -7.19
C MET A 1 18.18 39.47 -7.17
N LEU A 2 19.06 38.49 -6.93
CA LEU A 2 18.67 37.08 -6.81
C LEU A 2 17.93 36.94 -5.47
N LYS A 3 16.68 36.47 -5.50
CA LYS A 3 15.94 36.14 -4.28
C LYS A 3 16.62 34.93 -3.65
N GLU A 4 17.07 35.06 -2.41
CA GLU A 4 17.49 33.91 -1.61
C GLU A 4 16.28 33.01 -1.37
N SER A 5 16.46 31.71 -1.61
CA SER A 5 15.44 30.70 -1.37
C SER A 5 15.13 30.65 0.13
N ALA A 6 13.90 31.00 0.51
CA ALA A 6 13.45 30.87 1.89
C ALA A 6 13.51 29.39 2.34
N PRO A 7 13.74 29.11 3.63
CA PRO A 7 13.76 27.74 4.14
C PRO A 7 12.42 27.05 3.88
N GLN A 8 12.46 25.88 3.25
CA GLN A 8 11.28 25.07 2.97
C GLN A 8 10.76 24.50 4.30
N GLN A 9 9.61 24.96 4.77
CA GLN A 9 8.95 24.40 5.95
C GLN A 9 8.15 23.16 5.56
N TYR A 10 8.57 21.99 6.03
CA TYR A 10 7.85 20.74 5.82
C TYR A 10 6.84 20.51 6.94
N GLN A 11 5.63 20.10 6.57
CA GLN A 11 4.64 19.53 7.50
C GLN A 11 4.62 18.02 7.27
N LEU A 12 4.70 17.23 8.34
CA LEU A 12 4.56 15.78 8.26
C LEU A 12 3.09 15.42 8.49
N GLU A 13 2.53 14.63 7.58
CA GLU A 13 1.19 14.06 7.70
C GLU A 13 1.32 12.53 7.75
N MET A 14 0.69 11.90 8.73
CA MET A 14 0.62 10.45 8.83
C MET A 14 -0.73 10.00 8.28
N VAL A 15 -0.70 9.24 7.20
CA VAL A 15 -1.88 8.66 6.56
C VAL A 15 -1.68 7.16 6.41
N THR A 16 -2.78 6.41 6.50
CA THR A 16 -2.78 4.99 6.14
C THR A 16 -2.92 4.81 4.63
N LEU A 17 -2.50 3.66 4.10
CA LEU A 17 -2.72 3.35 2.68
C LEU A 17 -4.21 3.31 2.35
N GLU A 18 -5.03 2.84 3.28
CA GLU A 18 -6.48 2.83 3.16
C GLU A 18 -7.07 4.24 3.05
N GLU A 19 -6.52 5.22 3.76
CA GLU A 19 -6.99 6.62 3.69
C GLU A 19 -6.68 7.29 2.34
N LEU A 20 -5.64 6.82 1.64
CA LEU A 20 -5.27 7.35 0.32
C LEU A 20 -6.23 6.90 -0.79
N VAL A 21 -7.00 5.81 -0.58
CA VAL A 21 -7.95 5.30 -1.57
C VAL A 21 -9.32 5.98 -1.40
N PRO A 22 -9.84 6.73 -2.39
CA PRO A 22 -11.14 7.40 -2.28
C PRO A 22 -12.29 6.43 -1.98
N GLN A 23 -13.27 6.85 -1.18
CA GLN A 23 -14.36 5.96 -0.71
C GLN A 23 -15.19 5.33 -1.84
N HIS A 24 -15.35 6.03 -2.96
CA HIS A 24 -16.17 5.58 -4.09
C HIS A 24 -15.35 4.90 -5.20
N HIS A 25 -14.07 4.61 -4.92
CA HIS A 25 -13.16 4.03 -5.90
C HIS A 25 -13.51 2.57 -6.22
N LEU A 26 -13.25 2.16 -7.48
CA LEU A 26 -13.54 0.81 -7.96
C LEU A 26 -12.84 -0.26 -7.11
N VAL A 27 -11.60 0.01 -6.69
CA VAL A 27 -10.77 -0.93 -5.92
C VAL A 27 -11.45 -1.32 -4.61
N ARG A 28 -12.11 -0.39 -3.91
CA ARG A 28 -12.88 -0.69 -2.70
C ARG A 28 -14.09 -1.58 -2.97
N LYS A 29 -14.73 -1.41 -4.13
CA LYS A 29 -15.86 -2.27 -4.54
C LYS A 29 -15.39 -3.68 -4.88
N VAL A 30 -14.24 -3.79 -5.54
CA VAL A 30 -13.60 -5.08 -5.85
C VAL A 30 -13.18 -5.79 -4.56
N ASP A 31 -12.51 -5.07 -3.66
CA ASP A 31 -12.08 -5.58 -2.35
C ASP A 31 -13.23 -6.05 -1.47
N ALA A 32 -14.39 -5.38 -1.56
CA ALA A 32 -15.60 -5.80 -0.86
C ALA A 32 -16.31 -7.00 -1.52
N ALA A 33 -16.05 -7.27 -2.80
CA ALA A 33 -16.72 -8.30 -3.59
C ALA A 33 -15.91 -9.58 -3.75
N ILE A 34 -14.58 -9.51 -3.60
CA ILE A 34 -13.66 -10.62 -3.82
C ILE A 34 -12.87 -10.85 -2.53
N ASP A 35 -12.95 -12.08 -2.03
CA ASP A 35 -12.04 -12.55 -0.99
C ASP A 35 -10.67 -12.87 -1.62
N PHE A 36 -9.67 -12.04 -1.32
CA PHE A 36 -8.31 -12.16 -1.84
C PHE A 36 -7.40 -13.08 -1.01
N GLU A 37 -7.91 -13.72 0.05
CA GLU A 37 -7.12 -14.63 0.88
C GLU A 37 -6.42 -15.73 0.06
N PHE A 38 -7.03 -16.17 -1.04
CA PHE A 38 -6.46 -17.19 -1.95
C PHE A 38 -5.05 -16.84 -2.46
N ILE A 39 -4.72 -15.54 -2.58
CA ILE A 39 -3.41 -15.10 -3.08
C ILE A 39 -2.30 -15.63 -2.17
N ARG A 40 -2.52 -15.68 -0.84
CA ARG A 40 -1.51 -16.14 0.11
C ARG A 40 -1.08 -17.57 -0.17
N ASP A 41 -2.06 -18.45 -0.43
CA ASP A 41 -1.80 -19.86 -0.73
C ASP A 41 -1.10 -20.00 -2.09
N GLU A 42 -1.57 -19.27 -3.12
CA GLU A 42 -0.99 -19.32 -4.47
C GLU A 42 0.49 -18.90 -4.49
N VAL A 43 0.85 -17.85 -3.74
CA VAL A 43 2.22 -17.30 -3.77
C VAL A 43 3.11 -17.80 -2.64
N ALA A 44 2.60 -18.59 -1.69
CA ALA A 44 3.34 -19.03 -0.50
C ALA A 44 4.74 -19.58 -0.82
N HIS A 45 4.84 -20.39 -1.87
CA HIS A 45 6.07 -21.01 -2.34
C HIS A 45 7.16 -20.03 -2.82
N LEU A 46 6.81 -18.76 -3.10
CA LEU A 46 7.73 -17.70 -3.48
C LEU A 46 8.31 -16.96 -2.27
N TYR A 47 7.75 -17.17 -1.07
CA TYR A 47 8.16 -16.52 0.16
C TYR A 47 8.89 -17.48 1.09
N CYS A 48 9.91 -16.97 1.76
CA CYS A 48 10.60 -17.70 2.81
C CYS A 48 9.83 -17.52 4.13
N HIS A 49 9.53 -18.64 4.82
CA HIS A 49 8.73 -18.62 6.05
C HIS A 49 9.53 -18.24 7.30
N ASP A 50 10.83 -18.50 7.30
CA ASP A 50 11.64 -18.60 8.51
C ASP A 50 12.96 -17.82 8.43
N ASN A 51 13.20 -17.07 7.34
CA ASN A 51 14.41 -16.30 7.18
C ASN A 51 14.17 -14.96 6.46
N GLY A 52 14.94 -13.94 6.87
CA GLY A 52 14.94 -12.61 6.25
C GLY A 52 13.99 -11.60 6.88
N ARG A 53 13.80 -10.47 6.16
CA ARG A 53 12.90 -9.38 6.56
C ARG A 53 11.45 -9.83 6.32
N PRO A 54 10.52 -9.56 7.25
CA PRO A 54 9.10 -9.82 7.01
C PRO A 54 8.66 -9.17 5.70
N ALA A 55 8.12 -9.99 4.80
CA ALA A 55 7.57 -9.50 3.56
C ALA A 55 6.32 -8.66 3.82
N ILE A 56 6.04 -7.71 2.94
CA ILE A 56 4.72 -7.08 2.88
C ILE A 56 3.71 -8.16 2.52
N ASP A 57 2.57 -8.16 3.21
CA ASP A 57 1.49 -9.10 2.96
C ASP A 57 1.06 -9.06 1.48
N PRO A 58 1.04 -10.20 0.76
CA PRO A 58 0.82 -10.21 -0.67
C PRO A 58 -0.59 -9.72 -1.07
N VAL A 59 -1.58 -9.89 -0.19
CA VAL A 59 -2.93 -9.31 -0.40
C VAL A 59 -2.86 -7.79 -0.29
N GLY A 60 -2.18 -7.27 0.74
CA GLY A 60 -1.92 -5.84 0.88
C GLY A 60 -1.15 -5.25 -0.32
N LEU A 61 -0.14 -5.96 -0.83
CA LEU A 61 0.62 -5.53 -2.00
C LEU A 61 -0.25 -5.40 -3.25
N TYR A 62 -1.14 -6.36 -3.49
CA TYR A 62 -2.08 -6.31 -4.62
C TYR A 62 -2.98 -5.08 -4.54
N ARG A 63 -3.49 -4.76 -3.34
CA ARG A 63 -4.32 -3.56 -3.09
C ARG A 63 -3.58 -2.26 -3.36
N VAL A 64 -2.27 -2.18 -3.07
CA VAL A 64 -1.45 -0.98 -3.31
C VAL A 64 -1.11 -0.81 -4.79
N LEU A 65 -0.80 -1.87 -5.51
CA LEU A 65 -0.44 -1.80 -6.94
C LEU A 65 -1.61 -1.41 -7.83
N HIS A 66 -2.82 -1.74 -7.42
CA HIS A 66 -4.05 -1.48 -8.18
C HIS A 66 -4.93 -0.38 -7.58
N GLY A 67 -4.49 0.24 -6.47
CA GLY A 67 -5.17 1.25 -5.66
C GLY A 67 -5.36 2.61 -6.30
#